data_AF-A0A240E3E4-F1
#
_entry.id   AF-A0A240E3E4-F1
#
_cell.length_a   1.000
_cell.length_b   1.000
_cell.length_c   1.000
_cell.angle_alpha   90.00
_cell.angle_beta   90.00
_cell.angle_gamma   90.00
#
_symmetry.space_group_name_H-M   'P 1'
#
loop_
_entity.id
_entity.type
_entity.pdbx_description
1 polymer ?
#
loop_
_entity_poly.entity_id
_entity_poly.type
_entity_poly.pdbx_seq_one_letter_code
_entity_poly.pdbx_strand_id
1 'polypeptide(L)'
;MMIKNHKLIEKSILQQVAIILLIIVTIMGSAFMVVNQVFNYRHDYRGYNNLMKEKDDLNAEWGRLLIEQQTFGATAQIGSRAVTQLRMYSPPATQTVVISTK
;
A
#
# COMPACT_ATOMS: atom_id res chain seq x y z
N MET A 1 -71.23 18.66 -13.64
CA MET A 1 -69.96 19.05 -12.97
C MET A 1 -69.41 17.97 -12.03
N MET A 2 -70.25 17.14 -11.40
CA MET A 2 -69.84 16.16 -10.37
C MET A 2 -68.96 14.99 -10.84
N ILE A 3 -69.12 14.52 -12.09
CA ILE A 3 -68.40 13.34 -12.63
C ILE A 3 -66.90 13.62 -12.84
N LYS A 4 -66.53 14.87 -13.15
CA LYS A 4 -65.14 15.25 -13.43
C LYS A 4 -64.26 15.15 -12.19
N ASN A 5 -64.80 15.41 -11.00
CA ASN A 5 -64.06 15.33 -9.73
C ASN A 5 -63.67 13.90 -9.36
N HIS A 6 -64.55 12.92 -9.60
CA HIS A 6 -64.24 11.51 -9.31
C HIS A 6 -63.05 11.00 -10.14
N LYS A 7 -63.01 11.34 -11.43
CA LYS A 7 -61.93 10.95 -12.34
C LYS A 7 -60.59 11.63 -12.01
N LEU A 8 -60.64 12.85 -11.47
CA LEU A 8 -59.45 13.57 -10.99
C LEU A 8 -58.89 12.94 -9.71
N ILE A 9 -59.77 12.47 -8.81
CA ILE A 9 -59.38 11.78 -7.58
C ILE A 9 -58.73 10.42 -7.90
N GLU A 10 -59.31 9.61 -8.79
CA GLU A 10 -58.70 8.33 -9.21
C GLU A 10 -57.30 8.53 -9.83
N LYS A 11 -57.15 9.53 -10.70
CA LYS A 11 -55.85 9.83 -11.33
C LYS A 11 -54.79 10.20 -10.28
N SER A 12 -55.15 11.01 -9.28
CA SER A 12 -54.24 11.39 -8.18
C SER A 12 -53.82 10.18 -7.35
N ILE A 13 -54.75 9.28 -7.01
CA ILE A 13 -54.48 8.05 -6.26
C ILE A 13 -53.54 7.13 -7.05
N LEU A 14 -53.79 6.95 -8.35
CA LEU A 14 -52.91 6.16 -9.22
C LEU A 14 -51.47 6.72 -9.28
N GLN A 15 -51.33 8.05 -9.31
CA GLN A 15 -50.01 8.70 -9.26
C GLN A 15 -49.30 8.47 -7.92
N GLN A 16 -50.02 8.59 -6.80
CA GLN A 16 -49.46 8.33 -5.48
C GLN A 16 -49.00 6.87 -5.32
N VAL A 17 -49.82 5.91 -5.76
CA VAL A 17 -49.46 4.48 -5.73
C VAL A 17 -48.24 4.20 -6.60
N ALA A 18 -48.17 4.78 -7.80
CA ALA A 18 -47.01 4.64 -8.67
C ALA A 18 -45.71 5.19 -8.04
N ILE A 19 -45.79 6.36 -7.38
CA ILE A 19 -44.63 6.94 -6.67
C ILE A 19 -44.20 6.05 -5.51
N ILE A 20 -45.14 5.53 -4.72
CA ILE A 20 -44.83 4.64 -3.59
C ILE A 20 -44.14 3.36 -4.10
N LEU A 21 -44.66 2.74 -5.16
CA LEU A 21 -44.04 1.56 -5.77
C LEU A 21 -42.63 1.86 -6.29
N LEU A 22 -42.42 3.00 -6.94
CA LEU A 22 -41.11 3.41 -7.42
C LEU A 22 -40.11 3.59 -6.27
N ILE A 23 -40.54 4.19 -5.16
CA ILE A 23 -39.70 4.35 -3.97
C ILE A 23 -39.34 2.99 -3.38
N ILE A 24 -40.31 2.07 -3.25
CA ILE A 24 -40.06 0.71 -2.74
C ILE A 24 -39.03 -0.01 -3.61
N VAL A 25 -39.20 0.00 -4.93
CA VAL A 25 -38.26 -0.63 -5.86
C VAL A 25 -36.87 -0.01 -5.75
N THR A 26 -36.79 1.32 -5.61
CA THR A 26 -35.50 2.02 -5.48
C THR A 26 -34.79 1.66 -4.18
N ILE A 27 -35.52 1.56 -3.07
CA ILE A 27 -34.98 1.16 -1.76
C ILE A 27 -34.52 -0.30 -1.79
N MET A 28 -35.32 -1.19 -2.40
CA MET A 28 -34.92 -2.58 -2.57
C MET A 28 -33.65 -2.68 -3.44
N GLY A 29 -33.61 -1.94 -4.55
CA GLY A 29 -32.45 -1.87 -5.43
C GLY A 29 -31.19 -1.38 -4.70
N SER A 30 -31.30 -0.34 -3.88
CA SER A 30 -30.16 0.16 -3.11
C SER A 30 -29.68 -0.85 -2.07
N ALA A 31 -30.59 -1.56 -1.40
CA ALA A 31 -30.24 -2.61 -0.44
C ALA A 31 -29.43 -3.74 -1.10
N PHE A 32 -29.86 -4.24 -2.26
CA PHE A 32 -29.11 -5.26 -3.00
C PHE A 32 -27.76 -4.74 -3.49
N MET A 33 -27.71 -3.48 -3.95
CA MET A 33 -26.47 -2.87 -4.45
C MET A 33 -25.41 -2.74 -3.35
N VAL A 34 -25.79 -2.34 -2.14
CA VAL A 34 -24.87 -2.25 -0.99
C VAL A 34 -24.29 -3.62 -0.64
N VAL A 35 -25.12 -4.68 -0.63
CA VAL A 35 -24.62 -6.04 -0.36
C VAL A 35 -23.62 -6.49 -1.42
N ASN A 36 -23.93 -6.25 -2.70
CA ASN A 36 -23.03 -6.57 -3.81
C ASN A 36 -21.72 -5.77 -3.72
N GLN A 37 -21.79 -4.49 -3.38
CA GLN A 37 -20.62 -3.64 -3.18
C GLN A 37 -19.71 -4.20 -2.08
N VAL A 38 -20.28 -4.59 -0.93
CA VAL A 38 -19.48 -5.17 0.18
C VAL A 38 -18.84 -6.49 -0.21
N PHE A 39 -19.56 -7.34 -0.96
CA PHE A 39 -19.02 -8.60 -1.46
C PHE A 39 -17.83 -8.38 -2.40
N ASN A 40 -17.99 -7.52 -3.40
CA ASN A 40 -16.94 -7.18 -4.35
C ASN A 40 -15.74 -6.52 -3.64
N TYR A 41 -16.01 -5.59 -2.74
CA TYR A 41 -14.96 -4.96 -1.92
C TYR A 41 -14.12 -6.01 -1.18
N ARG A 42 -14.75 -6.98 -0.51
CA ARG A 42 -14.02 -8.06 0.17
C ARG A 42 -13.25 -8.97 -0.78
N HIS A 43 -13.71 -9.14 -2.02
CA HIS A 43 -13.00 -9.91 -3.03
C HIS A 43 -11.74 -9.16 -3.50
N ASP A 44 -11.90 -7.91 -3.94
CA ASP A 44 -10.81 -7.09 -4.47
C ASP A 44 -9.76 -6.77 -3.40
N TYR A 45 -10.23 -6.51 -2.16
CA TYR A 45 -9.35 -6.21 -1.04
C TYR A 45 -8.42 -7.38 -0.69
N ARG A 46 -8.83 -8.64 -0.93
CA ARG A 46 -7.94 -9.79 -0.72
C ARG A 46 -6.76 -9.78 -1.68
N GLY A 47 -6.99 -9.48 -2.96
CA GLY A 47 -5.93 -9.37 -3.96
C GLY A 47 -4.95 -8.25 -3.61
N TYR A 48 -5.49 -7.07 -3.31
CA TYR A 48 -4.68 -5.92 -2.87
C TYR A 48 -3.83 -6.25 -1.64
N ASN A 49 -4.43 -6.85 -0.62
CA ASN A 49 -3.74 -7.19 0.62
C ASN A 49 -2.63 -8.23 0.41
N ASN A 50 -2.79 -9.16 -0.52
CA ASN A 50 -1.74 -10.12 -0.86
C ASN A 50 -0.54 -9.43 -1.53
N LEU A 51 -0.79 -8.55 -2.50
CA LEU A 51 0.27 -7.77 -3.15
C LEU A 51 0.99 -6.86 -2.15
N MET A 52 0.25 -6.27 -1.21
CA MET A 52 0.83 -5.44 -0.15
C MET A 52 1.79 -6.25 0.73
N LYS A 53 1.40 -7.47 1.13
CA LYS A 53 2.26 -8.37 1.90
C LYS A 53 3.51 -8.75 1.14
N GLU A 54 3.37 -9.15 -0.13
CA GLU A 54 4.52 -9.51 -0.97
C GLU A 54 5.52 -8.34 -1.09
N LYS A 55 5.02 -7.11 -1.29
CA LYS A 55 5.85 -5.90 -1.31
C LYS A 55 6.57 -5.69 0.02
N ASP A 56 5.90 -5.93 1.16
CA ASP A 56 6.51 -5.77 2.48
C ASP A 56 7.59 -6.83 2.74
N ASP A 57 7.36 -8.08 2.34
CA ASP A 57 8.35 -9.16 2.43
C ASP A 57 9.60 -8.86 1.58
N LEU A 58 9.41 -8.44 0.32
CA LEU A 58 10.49 -8.00 -0.56
C LEU A 58 11.30 -6.83 0.02
N ASN A 59 10.62 -5.84 0.62
CA ASN A 59 11.30 -4.72 1.27
C ASN A 59 12.12 -5.16 2.49
N ALA A 60 11.63 -6.12 3.26
CA ALA A 60 12.36 -6.68 4.40
C ALA A 60 13.63 -7.41 3.93
N GLU A 61 13.51 -8.24 2.88
CA GLU A 61 14.65 -8.90 2.26
C GLU A 61 15.66 -7.90 1.69
N TRP A 62 15.18 -6.88 0.97
CA TRP A 62 16.04 -5.82 0.45
C TRP A 62 16.78 -5.06 1.56
N GLY A 63 16.08 -4.74 2.66
CA GLY A 63 16.69 -4.11 3.83
C GLY A 63 17.79 -4.98 4.44
N ARG A 64 17.54 -6.29 4.54
CA ARG A 64 18.54 -7.27 5.00
C ARG A 64 19.75 -7.33 4.06
N LEU A 65 19.53 -7.42 2.75
CA LEU A 65 20.59 -7.44 1.75
C LEU A 65 21.42 -6.16 1.76
N LEU A 66 20.79 -5.00 1.96
CA LEU A 66 21.51 -3.72 2.08
C LEU A 66 22.42 -3.70 3.29
N ILE A 67 21.97 -4.23 4.43
CA ILE A 67 22.81 -4.37 5.64
C ILE A 67 23.97 -5.33 5.35
N GLU A 68 23.69 -6.49 4.73
CA GLU A 68 24.73 -7.43 4.32
C GLU A 68 25.76 -6.73 3.41
N GLN A 69 25.32 -5.97 2.40
CA GLN A 69 26.19 -5.21 1.49
C GLN A 69 27.04 -4.15 2.22
N GLN A 70 26.44 -3.38 3.13
CA GLN A 70 27.17 -2.41 3.95
C GLN A 70 28.22 -3.09 4.84
N THR A 71 27.91 -4.29 5.33
CA THR A 71 28.84 -5.10 6.13
C THR A 71 29.97 -5.69 5.25
N PHE A 72 29.68 -6.09 4.01
CA PHE A 72 30.68 -6.54 3.04
C PHE A 72 31.61 -5.42 2.55
N GLY A 73 31.11 -4.17 2.50
CA GLY A 73 31.89 -2.97 2.17
C GLY A 73 32.62 -2.34 3.35
N ALA A 74 32.40 -2.83 4.57
CA ALA A 74 33.04 -2.28 5.76
C ALA A 74 34.56 -2.53 5.72
N THR A 75 35.31 -1.44 5.89
CA THR A 75 36.77 -1.25 5.93
C THR A 75 37.59 -2.38 6.57
N ALA A 76 37.00 -3.23 7.41
CA ALA A 76 37.64 -4.38 8.06
C ALA A 76 38.17 -5.44 7.07
N GLN A 77 37.46 -5.77 5.97
CA GLN A 77 37.99 -6.74 4.99
C GLN A 77 39.09 -6.14 4.10
N ILE A 78 38.99 -4.84 3.76
CA ILE A 78 40.03 -4.15 3.00
C ILE A 78 41.29 -4.02 3.85
N GLY A 79 41.15 -3.64 5.13
CA GLY A 79 42.25 -3.57 6.09
C GLY A 79 42.91 -4.92 6.34
N SER A 80 42.13 -5.99 6.54
CA SER A 80 42.71 -7.32 6.75
C SER A 80 43.42 -7.85 5.50
N ARG A 81 42.86 -7.64 4.30
CA ARG A 81 43.53 -8.01 3.03
C ARG A 81 44.77 -7.14 2.77
N ALA A 82 44.75 -5.86 3.12
CA ALA A 82 45.94 -5.00 3.02
C ALA A 82 47.09 -5.49 3.93
N VAL A 83 46.77 -5.93 5.15
CA VAL A 83 47.78 -6.47 6.07
C VAL A 83 48.22 -7.89 5.66
N THR A 84 47.30 -8.77 5.26
CA THR A 84 47.62 -10.19 4.98
C THR A 84 48.14 -10.46 3.58
N GLN A 85 47.57 -9.82 2.55
CA GLN A 85 47.97 -10.02 1.14
C GLN A 85 49.02 -9.01 0.70
N LEU A 86 48.88 -7.75 1.09
CA LEU A 86 49.82 -6.67 0.70
C LEU A 86 50.91 -6.41 1.74
N ARG A 87 50.91 -7.14 2.88
CA ARG A 87 51.86 -6.97 4.00
C ARG A 87 52.00 -5.51 4.46
N MET A 88 50.92 -4.72 4.35
CA MET A 88 50.95 -3.34 4.83
C MET A 88 51.05 -3.33 6.36
N TYR A 89 52.04 -2.62 6.89
CA TYR A 89 52.22 -2.38 8.32
C TYR A 89 52.43 -0.87 8.55
N SER A 90 51.99 -0.38 9.71
CA SER A 90 52.30 1.01 10.12
C SER A 90 53.74 1.05 10.60
N PRO A 91 54.61 1.92 10.04
CA PRO A 91 55.99 2.02 10.49
C PRO A 91 56.06 2.46 11.96
N PRO A 92 56.93 1.85 12.79
CA PRO A 92 57.16 2.27 14.17
C PRO A 92 57.80 3.67 14.22
N ALA A 93 57.63 4.38 15.34
CA ALA A 93 58.06 5.78 15.50
C ALA A 93 59.57 6.02 15.24
N THR A 94 60.39 4.97 15.31
CA THR A 94 61.83 5.00 14.97
C THR A 94 62.12 5.15 13.47
N GLN A 95 61.13 4.92 12.61
CA GLN A 95 61.23 5.03 11.15
C GLN A 95 60.45 6.24 10.60
N THR A 96 59.85 7.07 11.46
CA THR A 96 59.05 8.23 11.08
C THR A 96 59.85 9.51 11.29
N VAL A 97 60.22 10.18 10.20
CA VAL A 97 60.90 11.48 10.25
C VAL A 97 59.89 12.57 9.96
N VAL A 98 59.58 13.41 10.95
CA VAL A 98 58.72 14.59 10.77
C VAL A 98 59.60 15.75 10.31
N ILE A 99 59.41 16.19 9.07
CA ILE A 99 60.15 17.30 8.49
C ILE A 99 59.34 18.57 8.76
N SER A 100 59.86 19.47 9.60
CA SER A 100 59.27 20.79 9.81
C SER A 100 59.86 21.76 8.80
N THR A 101 59.03 22.20 7.85
CA THR A 101 59.39 23.25 6.90
C THR A 101 59.31 24.60 7.64
N LYS A 102 60.44 25.30 7.74
CA LYS A 102 60.50 26.69 8.23
C LYS A 102 59.87 27.65 7.23
#